data_AF-A0A8J6P1T2-F1
#
_entry.id   AF-A0A8J6P1T2-F1
#
_cell.length_a   1.000
_cell.length_b   1.000
_cell.length_c   1.000
_cell.angle_alpha   90.00
_cell.angle_beta   90.00
_cell.angle_gamma   90.00
#
_symmetry.space_group_name_H-M   'P 1'
#
loop_
_entity.id
_entity.type
_entity.pdbx_description
1 polymer ?
#
loop_
_entity_poly.entity_id
_entity_poly.type
_entity_poly.pdbx_seq_one_letter_code
_entity_poly.pdbx_strand_id
1 'polypeptide(L)'
;MAVWEDKRIASICSQMPNLTILAANAAAATGQIRLSQLDRALLAEYAEETGGDYCAGCSRLCSDVLAKRVPINDVMRCLMYAHSCQDLGLARLTFETLPTQTRALLTRLDFSEAERSCPRNLPIGRLMQEAVILLS
;
A
#
# COMPACT_ATOMS: atom_id res chain seq x y z
N MET A 1 8.57 -13.31 5.27
CA MET A 1 8.02 -13.76 6.57
C MET A 1 6.54 -14.03 6.41
N ALA A 2 6.03 -15.15 6.93
CA ALA A 2 4.61 -15.53 6.78
C ALA A 2 3.76 -14.96 7.92
N VAL A 3 2.66 -14.29 7.57
CA VAL A 3 1.82 -13.51 8.49
C VAL A 3 1.30 -14.33 9.67
N TRP A 4 0.68 -15.48 9.42
CA TRP A 4 0.08 -16.32 10.47
C TRP A 4 1.08 -17.03 11.38
N GLU A 5 2.36 -17.07 11.02
CA GLU A 5 3.42 -17.66 11.86
C GLU A 5 4.14 -16.60 12.72
N ASP A 6 3.94 -15.31 12.44
CA ASP A 6 4.54 -14.23 13.21
C ASP A 6 3.73 -13.93 14.48
N LYS A 7 4.30 -14.28 15.63
CA LYS A 7 3.70 -14.07 16.95
C LYS A 7 3.46 -12.60 17.31
N ARG A 8 4.03 -11.65 16.56
CA ARG A 8 3.73 -10.22 16.70
C ARG A 8 2.38 -9.83 16.11
N ILE A 9 1.78 -10.69 15.28
CA ILE A 9 0.50 -10.46 14.59
C ILE A 9 -0.58 -11.30 15.27
N ALA A 10 -1.53 -10.64 15.93
CA ALA A 10 -2.65 -11.32 16.58
C ALA A 10 -3.86 -11.52 15.65
N SER A 11 -3.99 -10.68 14.62
CA SER A 11 -5.13 -10.67 13.70
C SER A 11 -4.77 -9.95 12.41
N ILE A 12 -5.49 -10.25 11.32
CA ILE A 12 -5.44 -9.50 10.07
C ILE A 12 -6.83 -9.15 9.57
N CYS A 13 -6.95 -8.00 8.90
CA CYS A 13 -8.16 -7.60 8.20
C CYS A 13 -8.02 -7.98 6.71
N SER A 14 -8.40 -9.22 6.37
CA SER A 14 -8.40 -9.68 4.97
C SER A 14 -9.77 -9.42 4.33
N GLN A 15 -9.77 -8.93 3.09
CA GLN A 15 -11.01 -8.77 2.33
C GLN A 15 -11.59 -10.15 1.99
N MET A 16 -12.92 -10.26 2.01
CA MET A 16 -13.64 -11.51 1.70
C MET A 16 -14.76 -11.21 0.70
N PRO A 17 -14.43 -10.82 -0.55
CA PRO A 17 -15.42 -10.33 -1.51
C PRO A 17 -16.30 -11.45 -2.09
N ASN A 18 -15.93 -12.72 -1.88
CA ASN A 18 -16.72 -13.89 -2.27
C ASN A 18 -16.42 -15.08 -1.35
N LEU A 19 -17.23 -16.14 -1.47
CA LEU A 19 -17.12 -17.34 -0.63
C LEU A 19 -15.82 -18.12 -0.86
N THR A 20 -15.24 -18.07 -2.06
CA THR A 20 -13.97 -18.74 -2.37
C THR A 20 -12.82 -18.11 -1.59
N ILE A 21 -12.71 -16.78 -1.61
CA ILE A 21 -11.66 -16.05 -0.87
C ILE A 21 -11.89 -16.16 0.64
N LEU A 22 -13.14 -16.10 1.11
CA LEU A 22 -13.48 -16.37 2.51
C LEU A 22 -12.97 -17.74 2.96
N ALA A 23 -13.27 -18.80 2.21
CA ALA A 23 -12.83 -20.16 2.52
C ALA A 23 -11.30 -20.26 2.53
N ALA A 24 -10.62 -19.65 1.55
CA ALA A 24 -9.15 -19.63 1.47
C ALA A 24 -8.51 -18.90 2.67
N ASN A 25 -9.04 -17.74 3.04
CA ASN A 25 -8.60 -16.98 4.21
C ASN A 25 -8.78 -17.79 5.51
N ALA A 26 -9.93 -18.46 5.67
CA ALA A 26 -10.21 -19.31 6.84
C ALA A 26 -9.27 -20.52 6.91
N ALA A 27 -9.02 -21.19 5.78
CA ALA A 27 -8.08 -22.30 5.68
C ALA A 27 -6.65 -21.88 6.09
N ALA A 28 -6.20 -20.71 5.61
CA ALA A 28 -4.91 -20.14 5.97
C ALA A 28 -4.81 -19.80 7.47
N ALA A 29 -5.86 -19.19 8.03
CA ALA A 29 -5.90 -18.78 9.44
C ALA A 29 -5.94 -19.98 10.41
N THR A 30 -6.60 -21.08 10.01
CA THR A 30 -6.75 -22.28 10.84
C THR A 30 -5.56 -23.25 10.74
N GLY A 31 -4.53 -22.91 9.95
CA GLY A 31 -3.29 -23.68 9.89
C GLY A 31 -3.41 -25.03 9.17
N GLN A 32 -4.36 -25.15 8.22
CA GLN A 32 -4.56 -26.38 7.46
C GLN A 32 -3.34 -26.75 6.59
N ILE A 33 -2.47 -25.79 6.28
CA ILE A 33 -1.24 -25.97 5.49
C ILE A 33 -0.08 -25.32 6.25
N ARG A 34 1.00 -26.08 6.47
CA ARG A 34 2.25 -25.55 7.06
C ARG A 34 3.26 -25.26 5.96
N LEU A 35 3.89 -24.09 6.04
CA LEU A 35 4.97 -23.73 5.13
C LEU A 35 6.22 -24.56 5.41
N SER A 36 6.92 -24.98 4.37
CA SER A 36 8.24 -25.59 4.45
C SER A 36 9.33 -24.53 4.67
N GLN A 37 10.57 -24.96 4.95
CA GLN A 37 11.69 -24.03 5.03
C GLN A 37 11.94 -23.33 3.68
N LEU A 38 11.77 -24.07 2.57
CA LEU A 38 11.92 -23.54 1.22
C LEU A 38 10.87 -22.46 0.93
N ASP A 39 9.60 -22.70 1.29
CA ASP A 39 8.53 -21.70 1.09
C ASP A 39 8.85 -20.39 1.83
N ARG A 40 9.39 -20.48 3.04
CA ARG A 40 9.78 -19.30 3.83
C ARG A 40 10.94 -18.54 3.20
N ALA A 41 11.92 -19.25 2.64
CA ALA A 41 13.05 -18.64 1.95
C ALA A 41 12.57 -17.89 0.70
N LEU A 42 11.72 -18.51 -0.12
CA LEU A 42 11.14 -17.89 -1.32
C LEU A 42 10.28 -16.66 -0.96
N LEU A 43 9.46 -16.74 0.09
CA LEU A 43 8.68 -15.58 0.56
C LEU A 43 9.56 -14.44 1.09
N ALA A 44 10.74 -14.74 1.63
CA ALA A 44 11.68 -13.71 2.09
C ALA A 44 12.37 -13.05 0.89
N GLU A 45 12.85 -13.85 -0.06
CA GLU A 45 13.44 -13.36 -1.32
C GLU A 45 12.47 -12.46 -2.08
N TYR A 46 11.23 -12.93 -2.29
CA TYR A 46 10.19 -12.15 -2.95
C TYR A 46 9.89 -10.81 -2.24
N ALA A 47 9.91 -10.79 -0.90
CA ALA A 47 9.66 -9.57 -0.14
C ALA A 47 10.81 -8.54 -0.24
N GLU A 48 12.06 -9.01 -0.40
CA GLU A 48 13.21 -8.15 -0.67
C GLU A 48 13.14 -7.60 -2.10
N GLU A 49 12.83 -8.45 -3.09
CA GLU A 49 12.72 -8.06 -4.50
C GLU A 49 11.60 -7.05 -4.76
N THR A 50 10.42 -7.30 -4.20
CA THR A 50 9.21 -6.47 -4.45
C THR A 50 9.04 -5.35 -3.42
N GLY A 51 10.04 -5.17 -2.57
CA GLY A 51 9.92 -4.24 -1.47
C GLY A 51 9.73 -2.79 -1.95
N GLY A 52 10.39 -2.41 -3.03
CA GLY A 52 10.27 -1.09 -3.63
C GLY A 52 8.92 -0.80 -4.29
N ASP A 53 8.04 -1.80 -4.45
CA ASP A 53 6.86 -1.68 -5.31
C ASP A 53 5.64 -1.06 -4.62
N TYR A 54 5.67 -0.92 -3.29
CA TYR A 54 4.54 -0.41 -2.53
C TYR A 54 4.93 0.53 -1.38
N CYS A 55 3.99 1.40 -1.04
CA CYS A 55 4.12 2.27 0.13
C CYS A 55 3.97 1.50 1.43
N ALA A 56 5.01 1.54 2.27
CA ALA A 56 4.98 0.94 3.62
C ALA A 56 4.15 1.75 4.64
N GLY A 57 3.49 2.84 4.24
CA GLY A 57 2.60 3.61 5.11
C GLY A 57 3.29 4.38 6.24
N CYS A 58 4.62 4.59 6.18
CA CYS A 58 5.38 5.23 7.25
C CYS A 58 4.91 6.65 7.58
N SER A 59 4.38 7.38 6.58
CA SER A 59 3.86 8.75 6.58
C SER A 59 4.80 9.84 7.12
N ARG A 60 5.31 9.70 8.35
CA ARG A 60 6.21 10.60 9.07
C ARG A 60 7.51 10.91 8.32
N LEU A 61 8.01 9.99 7.50
CA LEU A 61 9.30 10.16 6.81
C LEU A 61 9.18 11.06 5.57
N CYS A 62 8.16 10.82 4.75
CA CYS A 62 7.98 11.53 3.48
C CYS A 62 7.03 12.72 3.58
N SER A 63 6.04 12.69 4.48
CA SER A 63 5.04 13.77 4.58
C SER A 63 5.55 14.95 5.42
N ASP A 64 6.31 14.68 6.49
CA ASP A 64 6.75 15.73 7.42
C ASP A 64 7.86 16.62 6.86
N VAL A 65 8.58 16.15 5.83
CA VAL A 65 9.61 16.95 5.14
C VAL A 65 9.02 17.98 4.18
N LEU A 66 7.72 17.89 3.88
CA LEU A 66 7.05 18.85 3.00
C LEU A 66 6.54 20.06 3.79
N ALA A 67 6.78 21.26 3.25
CA ALA A 67 6.27 22.51 3.84
C ALA A 67 4.73 22.58 3.86
N LYS A 68 4.06 21.88 2.95
CA LYS A 68 2.60 21.75 2.92
C LYS A 68 2.21 20.33 3.31
N ARG A 69 1.18 20.21 4.15
CA ARG A 69 0.63 18.91 4.54
C ARG A 69 -0.09 18.27 3.36
N VAL A 70 0.54 17.24 2.79
CA VAL A 70 -0.04 16.36 1.77
C VAL A 70 -0.08 14.95 2.33
N PRO A 71 -1.23 14.26 2.29
CA PRO A 71 -1.36 12.92 2.84
C PRO A 71 -0.84 11.88 1.83
N ILE A 72 0.49 11.77 1.70
CA ILE A 72 1.14 10.88 0.72
C ILE A 72 0.63 9.44 0.90
N ASN A 73 0.59 8.93 2.13
CA ASN A 73 0.15 7.56 2.40
C ASN A 73 -1.32 7.31 2.02
N ASP A 74 -2.18 8.32 2.11
CA ASP A 74 -3.58 8.16 1.71
C ASP A 74 -3.73 8.09 0.20
N VAL A 75 -2.98 8.91 -0.54
CA VAL A 75 -2.93 8.82 -2.01
C VAL A 75 -2.33 7.49 -2.46
N MET A 76 -1.26 7.02 -1.81
CA MET A 76 -0.67 5.70 -2.07
C MET A 76 -1.66 4.57 -1.80
N ARG A 77 -2.48 4.67 -0.75
CA ARG A 77 -3.56 3.72 -0.48
C ARG A 77 -4.61 3.71 -1.59
N CYS A 78 -4.95 4.85 -2.18
CA CYS A 78 -5.86 4.91 -3.31
C CYS A 78 -5.27 4.17 -4.54
N LEU A 79 -3.98 4.39 -4.84
CA LEU A 79 -3.29 3.67 -5.91
C LEU A 79 -3.21 2.16 -5.64
N MET A 80 -2.96 1.75 -4.40
CA MET A 80 -2.99 0.33 -4.01
C MET A 80 -4.36 -0.30 -4.30
N TYR A 81 -5.46 0.40 -4.00
CA TYR A 81 -6.80 -0.09 -4.34
C TYR A 81 -6.98 -0.26 -5.86
N ALA A 82 -6.48 0.69 -6.67
CA ALA A 82 -6.58 0.60 -8.12
C ALA A 82 -5.71 -0.51 -8.73
N HIS A 83 -4.44 -0.63 -8.32
CA HIS A 83 -3.50 -1.54 -8.96
C HIS A 83 -3.48 -2.94 -8.34
N SER A 84 -3.42 -3.03 -7.01
CA SER A 84 -3.25 -4.30 -6.29
C SER A 84 -4.58 -4.97 -6.01
N CYS A 85 -5.57 -4.20 -5.55
CA CYS A 85 -6.91 -4.73 -5.28
C CYS A 85 -7.79 -4.77 -6.54
N GLN A 86 -7.36 -4.11 -7.63
CA GLN A 86 -8.11 -3.99 -8.89
C GLN A 86 -9.53 -3.39 -8.68
N ASP A 87 -9.68 -2.54 -7.67
CA ASP A 87 -10.93 -1.90 -7.29
C ASP A 87 -10.83 -0.39 -7.52
N LEU A 88 -11.02 0.01 -8.78
CA LEU A 88 -11.00 1.41 -9.20
C LEU A 88 -12.12 2.23 -8.55
N GLY A 89 -13.26 1.59 -8.24
CA GLY A 89 -14.40 2.25 -7.59
C GLY A 89 -14.05 2.68 -6.17
N LEU A 90 -13.50 1.75 -5.37
CA LEU A 90 -13.01 2.06 -4.02
C LEU A 90 -11.86 3.07 -4.05
N ALA A 91 -10.96 2.96 -5.02
CA ALA A 91 -9.87 3.92 -5.19
C ALA A 91 -10.39 5.35 -5.42
N ARG A 92 -11.36 5.53 -6.32
CA ARG A 92 -11.99 6.83 -6.61
C ARG A 92 -12.76 7.36 -5.41
N LEU A 93 -13.62 6.54 -4.80
CA LEU A 93 -14.38 6.93 -3.61
C LEU A 93 -13.44 7.40 -2.48
N THR A 94 -12.34 6.68 -2.24
CA THR A 94 -11.36 7.05 -1.23
C THR A 94 -10.64 8.36 -1.61
N PHE A 95 -10.26 8.53 -2.87
CA PHE A 95 -9.58 9.73 -3.36
C PHE A 95 -10.47 10.98 -3.33
N GLU A 96 -11.77 10.83 -3.55
CA GLU A 96 -12.76 11.90 -3.48
C GLU A 96 -12.92 12.48 -2.07
N THR A 97 -12.64 11.69 -1.02
CA THR A 97 -12.66 12.18 0.37
C THR A 97 -11.56 13.21 0.66
N LEU A 98 -10.50 13.27 -0.15
CA LEU A 98 -9.45 14.28 0.00
C LEU A 98 -10.00 15.68 -0.34
N PRO A 99 -9.64 16.74 0.39
CA PRO A 99 -10.05 18.08 0.02
C PRO A 99 -9.57 18.47 -1.39
N THR A 100 -10.41 19.16 -2.17
CA THR A 100 -10.07 19.61 -3.54
C THR A 100 -8.75 20.40 -3.59
N GLN A 101 -8.50 21.23 -2.58
CA GLN A 101 -7.25 21.99 -2.47
C GLN A 101 -6.04 21.07 -2.31
N THR A 102 -6.18 19.98 -1.53
CA THR A 102 -5.13 18.97 -1.35
C THR A 102 -4.86 18.22 -2.65
N ARG A 103 -5.91 17.79 -3.37
CA ARG A 103 -5.75 17.13 -4.68
C ARG A 103 -5.02 18.02 -5.69
N ALA A 104 -5.30 19.32 -5.70
CA ALA A 104 -4.63 20.28 -6.57
C ALA A 104 -3.12 20.44 -6.28
N LEU A 105 -2.67 20.14 -5.04
CA LEU A 105 -1.25 20.19 -4.69
C LEU A 105 -0.46 19.00 -5.22
N LEU A 106 -1.11 17.86 -5.48
CA LEU A 106 -0.46 16.60 -5.89
C LEU A 106 0.33 16.73 -7.19
N THR A 107 -0.09 17.60 -8.11
CA THR A 107 0.60 17.85 -9.38
C THR A 107 1.49 19.09 -9.38
N ARG A 108 1.48 19.88 -8.29
CA ARG A 108 2.14 21.20 -8.22
C ARG A 108 3.34 21.23 -7.30
N LEU A 109 3.43 20.31 -6.35
CA LEU A 109 4.51 20.26 -5.39
C LEU A 109 5.70 19.48 -5.93
N ASP A 110 6.89 19.87 -5.47
CA ASP A 110 8.11 19.10 -5.62
C ASP A 110 8.17 18.07 -4.47
N PHE A 111 8.25 16.79 -4.84
CA PHE A 111 8.32 15.67 -3.91
C PHE A 111 9.74 15.12 -3.75
N SER A 112 10.77 15.75 -4.32
CA SER A 112 12.15 15.24 -4.32
C SER A 112 12.71 14.97 -2.92
N GLU A 113 12.40 15.81 -1.92
CA GLU A 113 12.77 15.58 -0.51
C GLU A 113 12.02 14.37 0.09
N ALA A 114 10.74 14.23 -0.25
CA ALA A 114 9.90 13.12 0.20
C ALA A 114 10.39 11.78 -0.38
N GLU A 115 10.81 11.77 -1.65
CA GLU A 115 11.39 10.62 -2.34
C GLU A 115 12.72 10.21 -1.70
N ARG A 116 13.63 11.18 -1.45
CA ARG A 116 14.90 10.93 -0.74
C ARG A 116 14.72 10.40 0.67
N SER A 117 13.63 10.76 1.33
CA SER A 117 13.31 10.30 2.68
C SER A 117 12.57 8.96 2.71
N CYS A 118 12.14 8.44 1.55
CA CYS A 118 11.38 7.21 1.47
C CYS A 118 12.31 5.99 1.62
N PRO A 119 12.11 5.12 2.63
CA PRO A 119 12.95 3.93 2.79
C PRO A 119 12.74 2.89 1.68
N ARG A 120 11.71 3.07 0.84
CA ARG A 120 11.38 2.22 -0.30
C ARG A 120 11.79 2.81 -1.65
N ASN A 121 12.42 4.00 -1.67
CA ASN A 121 12.82 4.71 -2.90
C ASN A 121 11.66 4.89 -3.91
N LEU A 122 10.44 5.12 -3.40
CA LEU A 122 9.27 5.28 -4.25
C LEU A 122 9.34 6.59 -5.04
N PRO A 123 8.94 6.58 -6.33
CA PRO A 123 8.82 7.79 -7.14
C PRO A 123 7.53 8.55 -6.78
N ILE A 124 7.47 9.10 -5.56
CA ILE A 124 6.29 9.74 -4.97
C ILE A 124 5.69 10.79 -5.91
N GLY A 125 6.50 11.68 -6.51
CA GLY A 125 5.99 12.73 -7.39
C GLY A 125 5.27 12.18 -8.62
N ARG A 126 5.83 11.14 -9.25
CA ARG A 126 5.19 10.43 -10.36
C ARG A 126 3.89 9.77 -9.93
N LEU A 127 3.90 9.11 -8.77
CA LEU A 127 2.72 8.43 -8.23
C LEU A 127 1.60 9.43 -7.86
N MET A 128 1.94 10.61 -7.34
CA MET A 128 0.95 11.66 -7.08
C MET A 128 0.27 12.15 -8.36
N GLN A 129 1.04 12.30 -9.45
CA GLN A 129 0.49 12.66 -10.76
C GLN A 129 -0.40 11.55 -11.33
N GLU A 130 0.05 10.30 -11.23
CA GLU A 130 -0.72 9.13 -11.66
C GLU A 130 -2.07 9.05 -10.93
N ALA A 131 -2.07 9.24 -9.61
CA ALA A 131 -3.32 9.23 -8.83
C ALA A 131 -4.31 10.28 -9.33
N VAL A 132 -3.84 11.49 -9.66
CA VAL A 132 -4.72 12.53 -10.23
C VAL A 132 -5.25 12.12 -11.60
N ILE A 133 -4.42 11.55 -12.47
CA ILE A 133 -4.86 11.12 -13.82
C ILE A 133 -5.86 9.95 -13.75
N LEU A 134 -5.60 8.98 -12.88
CA LEU A 134 -6.36 7.74 -12.82
C LEU A 134 -7.66 7.87 -12.02
N LEU A 135 -7.69 8.73 -10.99
CA LEU A 135 -8.74 8.77 -9.98
C LEU A 135 -9.57 10.06 -9.94
N SER A 136 -9.18 11.10 -10.68
CA SER A 136 -10.00 12.32 -10.83
C SER A 136 -11.16 12.15 -11.80
#